data_AF-A0AAD8E8N6-F1
#
_entry.id   AF-A0AAD8E8N6-F1
#
_cell.length_a   1.000
_cell.length_b   1.000
_cell.length_c   1.000
_cell.angle_alpha   90.00
_cell.angle_beta   90.00
_cell.angle_gamma   90.00
#
_symmetry.space_group_name_H-M   'P 1'
#
loop_
_entity.id
_entity.type
_entity.pdbx_description
1 polymer ?
#
loop_
_entity_poly.entity_id
_entity_poly.type
_entity_poly.pdbx_seq_one_letter_code
_entity_poly.pdbx_strand_id
1 'polypeptide(L)'
;MTMHSVFVAVLLSIFLVHGHGSDPDKSKNKESLHSVKLAPCQACKVLVESFKQEMEKTARGKFEGGDAAWEEEHLGSYARSEVRLVEIQENLCLTVERGKSQCHTLAEVLENHLEEWWFQKQDEDLHKFICIDTLKNCCAENRFGPECKPCPGYPDNVCNKSGKCK
;
A
#
# COMPACT_ATOMS: atom_id res chain seq x y z
N MET A 1 -28.47 -55.99 9.00
CA MET A 1 -29.07 -54.86 9.75
C MET A 1 -28.36 -54.75 11.09
N THR A 2 -27.64 -53.68 11.41
CA THR A 2 -27.44 -52.45 10.63
C THR A 2 -26.05 -51.88 10.93
N MET A 3 -25.20 -51.95 9.90
CA MET A 3 -23.96 -51.20 9.70
C MET A 3 -24.17 -49.66 9.74
N HIS A 4 -25.41 -49.20 9.93
CA HIS A 4 -25.79 -47.81 10.17
C HIS A 4 -25.43 -47.29 11.57
N SER A 5 -25.36 -48.14 12.60
CA SER A 5 -25.10 -47.65 13.97
C SER A 5 -23.66 -47.19 14.21
N VAL A 6 -22.68 -47.69 13.44
CA VAL A 6 -21.29 -47.23 13.54
C VAL A 6 -21.06 -45.98 12.70
N PHE A 7 -21.74 -45.83 11.56
CA PHE A 7 -21.60 -44.66 10.68
C PHE A 7 -22.20 -43.37 11.29
N VAL A 8 -23.24 -43.47 12.12
CA VAL A 8 -23.82 -42.29 12.81
C VAL A 8 -22.85 -41.71 13.85
N ALA A 9 -22.02 -42.55 14.49
CA ALA A 9 -21.05 -42.08 15.47
C ALA A 9 -19.87 -41.33 14.83
N VAL A 10 -19.48 -41.68 13.60
CA VAL A 10 -18.33 -41.05 12.91
C VAL A 10 -18.70 -39.71 12.28
N LEU A 11 -19.97 -39.49 11.90
CA LEU A 11 -20.44 -38.23 11.32
C LEU A 11 -20.71 -37.12 12.33
N LEU A 12 -20.75 -37.41 13.63
CA LEU A 12 -20.92 -36.41 14.69
C LEU A 12 -19.60 -35.86 15.24
N SER A 13 -18.45 -36.33 14.76
CA SER A 13 -17.12 -35.89 15.24
C SER A 13 -16.38 -34.94 14.28
N ILE A 14 -16.98 -34.50 13.17
CA ILE A 14 -16.33 -33.62 12.18
C ILE A 14 -16.72 -32.13 12.33
N PHE A 15 -17.61 -31.78 13.27
CA PHE A 15 -17.89 -30.37 13.62
C PHE A 15 -17.11 -29.85 14.83
N LEU A 16 -15.87 -30.32 15.05
CA LEU A 16 -14.86 -29.43 15.63
C LEU A 16 -14.32 -28.55 14.51
N VAL A 17 -15.20 -27.64 14.09
CA VAL A 17 -14.81 -26.37 13.48
C VAL A 17 -13.65 -25.87 14.34
N HIS A 18 -12.47 -25.78 13.74
CA HIS A 18 -11.39 -24.98 14.28
C HIS A 18 -11.87 -23.54 14.23
N GLY A 19 -12.67 -23.16 15.23
CA GLY A 19 -12.93 -21.77 15.53
C GLY A 19 -11.59 -21.19 15.91
N HIS A 20 -10.95 -20.52 14.96
CA HIS A 20 -9.98 -19.49 15.30
C HIS A 20 -10.72 -18.54 16.24
N GLY A 21 -10.46 -18.67 17.54
CA GLY A 21 -10.91 -17.71 18.54
C GLY A 21 -10.31 -16.36 18.19
N SER A 22 -11.03 -15.58 17.39
CA SER A 22 -10.72 -14.17 17.16
C SER A 22 -11.04 -13.45 18.46
N ASP A 23 -10.00 -13.10 19.22
CA ASP A 23 -10.10 -12.31 20.43
C ASP A 23 -10.82 -10.98 20.12
N PRO A 24 -12.05 -10.76 20.61
CA PRO A 24 -12.89 -9.63 20.21
C PRO A 24 -12.26 -8.28 20.60
N ASP A 25 -11.38 -8.25 21.59
CA ASP A 25 -10.67 -7.04 22.01
C ASP A 25 -9.62 -6.60 20.98
N LYS A 26 -8.90 -7.56 20.38
CA LYS A 26 -7.89 -7.29 19.34
C LYS A 26 -8.51 -6.74 18.05
N SER A 27 -9.68 -7.25 17.68
CA SER A 27 -10.41 -6.80 16.48
C SER A 27 -10.87 -5.34 16.62
N LYS A 28 -11.45 -4.98 17.78
CA LYS A 28 -11.92 -3.61 18.06
C LYS A 28 -10.78 -2.59 18.04
N ASN A 29 -9.62 -2.95 18.59
CA ASN A 29 -8.44 -2.08 18.57
C ASN A 29 -7.93 -1.86 17.14
N LYS A 30 -7.86 -2.92 16.33
CA LYS A 30 -7.43 -2.83 14.92
C LYS A 30 -8.35 -1.95 14.07
N GLU A 31 -9.66 -2.11 14.22
CA GLU A 31 -10.66 -1.27 13.54
C GLU A 31 -10.55 0.20 13.97
N SER A 32 -10.27 0.46 15.25
CA SER A 32 -10.03 1.82 15.76
C SER A 32 -8.78 2.46 15.13
N LEU A 33 -7.70 1.70 14.90
CA LEU A 33 -6.47 2.19 14.27
C LEU A 33 -6.66 2.46 12.78
N HIS A 34 -7.34 1.55 12.07
CA HIS A 34 -7.64 1.68 10.65
C HIS A 34 -8.41 2.98 10.32
N SER A 35 -9.29 3.40 11.22
CA SER A 35 -10.17 4.57 11.05
C SER A 35 -9.57 5.90 11.51
N VAL A 36 -8.37 5.90 12.12
CA VAL A 36 -7.65 7.13 12.53
C VAL A 36 -7.49 8.08 11.33
N LYS A 37 -7.93 9.33 11.50
CA LYS A 37 -7.74 10.38 10.49
C LYS A 37 -6.35 10.99 10.62
N LEU A 38 -5.52 10.77 9.62
CA LEU A 38 -4.20 11.36 9.45
C LEU A 38 -4.30 12.75 8.82
N ALA A 39 -3.30 13.60 9.07
CA ALA A 39 -3.13 14.86 8.35
C ALA A 39 -2.96 14.61 6.83
N PRO A 40 -3.39 15.52 5.94
CA PRO A 40 -3.42 15.27 4.50
C PRO A 40 -2.08 14.81 3.90
N CYS A 41 -0.96 15.48 4.24
CA CYS A 41 0.36 15.06 3.78
C CYS A 41 0.74 13.66 4.30
N GLN A 42 0.40 13.36 5.56
CA GLN A 42 0.70 12.06 6.15
C GLN A 42 -0.12 10.94 5.50
N ALA A 43 -1.41 11.18 5.22
CA ALA A 43 -2.26 10.23 4.50
C ALA A 43 -1.72 9.95 3.09
N CYS A 44 -1.27 10.99 2.38
CA CYS A 44 -0.66 10.84 1.06
C CYS A 44 0.64 10.03 1.12
N LYS A 45 1.52 10.32 2.10
CA LYS A 45 2.77 9.57 2.31
C LYS A 45 2.51 8.10 2.57
N VAL A 46 1.51 7.77 3.38
CA VAL A 46 1.12 6.37 3.65
C VAL A 46 0.74 5.65 2.35
N LEU A 47 -0.04 6.28 1.46
CA LEU A 47 -0.38 5.70 0.16
C LEU A 47 0.88 5.48 -0.69
N VAL A 48 1.72 6.51 -0.85
CA VAL A 48 2.94 6.43 -1.68
C VAL A 48 3.92 5.39 -1.13
N GLU A 49 4.08 5.31 0.19
CA GLU A 49 4.91 4.28 0.84
C GLU A 49 4.35 2.88 0.59
N SER A 50 3.04 2.70 0.67
CA SER A 50 2.40 1.43 0.34
C SER A 50 2.63 1.05 -1.12
N PHE A 51 2.50 1.99 -2.06
CA PHE A 51 2.73 1.74 -3.48
C PHE A 51 4.18 1.32 -3.76
N LYS A 52 5.15 2.05 -3.20
CA LYS A 52 6.58 1.71 -3.32
C LYS A 52 6.90 0.33 -2.72
N GLN A 53 6.27 -0.04 -1.60
CA GLN A 53 6.44 -1.37 -1.01
C GLN A 53 5.94 -2.48 -1.94
N GLU A 54 4.77 -2.31 -2.57
CA GLU A 54 4.24 -3.30 -3.51
C GLU A 54 5.04 -3.35 -4.82
N MET A 55 5.62 -2.22 -5.27
CA MET A 55 6.59 -2.22 -6.36
C MET A 55 7.78 -3.13 -6.05
N GLU A 56 8.38 -3.00 -4.86
CA GLU A 56 9.52 -3.84 -4.45
C GLU A 56 9.14 -5.33 -4.36
N LYS A 57 7.95 -5.64 -3.87
CA LYS A 57 7.47 -7.02 -3.76
C LYS A 57 7.27 -7.67 -5.12
N THR A 58 6.73 -6.93 -6.08
CA THR A 58 6.52 -7.42 -7.46
C THR A 58 7.78 -7.33 -8.32
N ALA A 59 8.84 -6.64 -7.88
CA ALA A 59 10.05 -6.43 -8.68
C ALA A 59 10.79 -7.72 -9.07
N ARG A 60 10.65 -8.79 -8.29
CA ARG A 60 11.34 -10.08 -8.55
C ARG A 60 10.63 -10.97 -9.57
N GLY A 61 9.46 -10.54 -10.07
CA GLY A 61 8.61 -11.37 -10.93
C GLY A 61 8.11 -12.63 -10.21
N LYS A 62 7.13 -13.30 -10.81
CA LYS A 62 6.81 -14.68 -10.45
C LYS A 62 7.55 -15.58 -11.42
N PHE A 63 8.52 -16.35 -10.92
CA PHE A 63 9.19 -17.38 -11.71
C PHE A 63 8.21 -18.55 -11.91
N GLU A 64 7.18 -18.37 -12.73
CA GLU A 64 6.15 -19.40 -12.99
C GLU A 64 6.65 -20.54 -13.90
N GLY A 65 7.95 -20.58 -14.19
CA GLY A 65 8.60 -21.73 -14.81
C GLY A 65 8.48 -21.81 -16.33
N GLY A 66 8.25 -20.69 -17.01
CA GLY A 66 8.30 -20.55 -18.48
C GLY A 66 9.66 -20.08 -19.01
N ASP A 67 9.81 -20.06 -20.33
CA ASP A 67 10.95 -19.46 -21.01
C ASP A 67 10.81 -17.92 -20.95
N ALA A 68 11.44 -17.31 -19.94
CA ALA A 68 11.42 -15.87 -19.72
C ALA A 68 11.92 -15.07 -20.93
N ALA A 69 12.76 -15.64 -21.79
CA ALA A 69 13.24 -14.97 -23.00
C ALA A 69 12.13 -14.86 -24.06
N TRP A 70 11.31 -15.90 -24.22
CA TRP A 70 10.17 -15.87 -25.14
C TRP A 70 9.09 -14.89 -24.67
N GLU A 71 8.79 -14.88 -23.36
CA GLU A 71 7.80 -13.96 -22.76
C GLU A 71 8.21 -12.50 -22.93
N GLU A 72 9.47 -12.15 -22.69
CA GLU A 72 9.93 -10.76 -22.81
C GLU A 72 9.95 -10.28 -24.27
N GLU A 73 10.26 -11.16 -25.23
CA GLU A 73 10.22 -10.85 -26.67
C GLU A 73 8.79 -10.67 -27.20
N HIS A 74 7.80 -11.43 -26.69
CA HIS A 74 6.45 -11.49 -27.28
C HIS A 74 5.36 -10.77 -26.48
N LEU A 75 5.53 -10.59 -25.17
CA LEU A 75 4.54 -9.99 -24.27
C LEU A 75 5.01 -8.66 -23.64
N GLY A 76 6.28 -8.29 -23.87
CA GLY A 76 6.90 -7.08 -23.31
C GLY A 76 7.40 -7.27 -21.88
N SER A 77 8.08 -6.25 -21.36
CA SER A 77 8.71 -6.35 -20.04
C SER A 77 7.67 -6.25 -18.92
N TYR A 78 7.55 -7.31 -18.12
CA TYR A 78 6.74 -7.34 -16.88
C TYR A 78 7.04 -6.15 -15.97
N ALA A 79 8.27 -5.63 -15.99
CA ALA A 79 8.72 -4.53 -15.14
C ALA A 79 7.84 -3.27 -15.26
N ARG A 80 7.20 -3.01 -16.40
CA ARG A 80 6.30 -1.85 -16.60
C ARG A 80 4.96 -2.22 -17.20
N SER A 81 4.56 -3.48 -17.12
CA SER A 81 3.29 -3.94 -17.67
C SER A 81 2.10 -3.45 -16.84
N GLU A 82 0.93 -3.39 -17.48
CA GLU A 82 -0.36 -3.18 -16.80
C GLU A 82 -0.65 -4.28 -15.78
N VAL A 83 -0.31 -5.53 -16.11
CA VAL A 83 -0.47 -6.67 -15.21
C VAL A 83 0.24 -6.43 -13.87
N ARG A 84 1.49 -5.96 -13.91
CA ARG A 84 2.24 -5.63 -12.69
C ARG A 84 1.61 -4.48 -11.92
N LEU A 85 1.07 -3.46 -12.61
CA LEU A 85 0.37 -2.34 -11.96
C LEU A 85 -0.88 -2.83 -11.23
N VAL A 86 -1.68 -3.70 -11.85
CA VAL A 86 -2.86 -4.29 -11.22
C VAL A 86 -2.48 -5.08 -9.96
N GLU A 87 -1.44 -5.92 -10.02
CA GLU A 87 -0.93 -6.64 -8.83
C GLU A 87 -0.54 -5.69 -7.69
N ILE A 88 0.10 -4.56 -8.03
CA ILE A 88 0.46 -3.52 -7.06
C ILE A 88 -0.81 -2.91 -6.43
N GLN A 89 -1.77 -2.50 -7.27
CA GLN A 89 -3.00 -1.82 -6.83
C GLN A 89 -3.89 -2.71 -5.97
N GLU A 90 -4.00 -4.00 -6.28
CA GLU A 90 -4.74 -4.99 -5.47
C GLU A 90 -4.18 -5.14 -4.05
N ASN A 91 -2.88 -4.93 -3.87
CA ASN A 91 -2.21 -5.10 -2.58
C ASN A 91 -1.98 -3.77 -1.82
N LEU A 92 -2.44 -2.64 -2.36
CA LEU A 92 -2.32 -1.35 -1.69
C LEU A 92 -3.01 -1.34 -0.32
N CYS A 93 -2.37 -0.65 0.62
CA CYS A 93 -2.85 -0.40 1.98
C CYS A 93 -3.04 -1.64 2.86
N LEU A 94 -2.69 -2.86 2.39
CA LEU A 94 -2.91 -4.09 3.15
C LEU A 94 -2.17 -4.10 4.49
N THR A 95 -0.92 -3.64 4.50
CA THR A 95 -0.02 -3.58 5.66
C THR A 95 -0.18 -2.30 6.49
N VAL A 96 -1.05 -1.37 6.08
CA VAL A 96 -1.27 -0.11 6.77
C VAL A 96 -2.16 -0.35 7.99
N GLU A 97 -1.64 -0.06 9.18
CA GLU A 97 -2.40 -0.23 10.42
C GLU A 97 -3.08 1.08 10.88
N ARG A 98 -2.44 2.25 10.69
CA ARG A 98 -3.06 3.55 11.04
C ARG A 98 -3.52 4.30 9.80
N GLY A 99 -4.78 4.72 9.79
CA GLY A 99 -5.36 5.46 8.66
C GLY A 99 -5.57 4.61 7.40
N LYS A 100 -5.70 3.29 7.56
CA LYS A 100 -5.96 2.34 6.47
C LYS A 100 -7.16 2.75 5.61
N SER A 101 -8.25 3.20 6.23
CA SER A 101 -9.43 3.65 5.50
C SER A 101 -9.14 4.88 4.61
N GLN A 102 -8.33 5.83 5.09
CA GLN A 102 -7.91 6.97 4.26
C GLN A 102 -6.98 6.54 3.13
N CYS A 103 -6.12 5.56 3.35
CA CYS A 103 -5.25 5.01 2.32
C CYS A 103 -6.07 4.42 1.16
N HIS A 104 -7.07 3.59 1.46
CA HIS A 104 -7.96 3.02 0.43
C HIS A 104 -8.72 4.11 -0.33
N THR A 105 -9.35 5.06 0.36
CA THR A 105 -10.04 6.17 -0.30
C THR A 105 -9.11 7.01 -1.18
N LEU A 106 -7.88 7.26 -0.76
CA LEU A 106 -6.90 7.98 -1.59
C LEU A 106 -6.45 7.15 -2.79
N ALA A 107 -6.28 5.83 -2.64
CA ALA A 107 -5.93 4.93 -3.74
C ALA A 107 -7.01 4.96 -4.84
N GLU A 108 -8.29 4.90 -4.45
CA GLU A 108 -9.43 5.01 -5.37
C GLU A 108 -9.46 6.36 -6.09
N VAL A 109 -9.31 7.47 -5.35
CA VAL A 109 -9.35 8.83 -5.93
C VAL A 109 -8.16 9.09 -6.87
N LEU A 110 -7.01 8.48 -6.61
CA LEU A 110 -5.77 8.71 -7.35
C LEU A 110 -5.46 7.64 -8.40
N GLU A 111 -6.36 6.70 -8.67
CA GLU A 111 -6.16 5.58 -9.61
C GLU A 111 -5.56 6.05 -10.95
N ASN A 112 -6.22 7.00 -11.61
CA ASN A 112 -5.75 7.56 -12.89
C ASN A 112 -4.38 8.25 -12.80
N HIS A 113 -4.07 8.89 -11.67
CA HIS A 113 -2.78 9.56 -11.49
C HIS A 113 -1.66 8.55 -11.23
N LEU A 114 -1.95 7.47 -10.49
CA LEU A 114 -1.01 6.37 -10.29
C LEU A 114 -0.72 5.67 -11.62
N GLU A 115 -1.74 5.49 -12.46
CA GLU A 115 -1.62 4.94 -13.81
C GLU A 115 -0.80 5.85 -14.74
N GLU A 116 -1.10 7.15 -14.77
CA GLU A 116 -0.32 8.15 -15.53
C GLU A 116 1.16 8.12 -15.11
N TRP A 117 1.42 8.12 -13.80
CA TRP A 117 2.79 8.04 -13.29
C TRP A 117 3.46 6.75 -13.72
N TRP A 118 2.76 5.62 -13.60
CA TRP A 118 3.29 4.30 -13.92
C TRP A 118 3.71 4.17 -15.38
N PHE A 119 2.89 4.63 -16.32
CA PHE A 119 3.18 4.44 -17.75
C PHE A 119 4.01 5.58 -18.35
N GLN A 120 3.96 6.79 -17.78
CA GLN A 120 4.51 7.97 -18.45
C GLN A 120 5.55 8.74 -17.65
N LYS A 121 5.62 8.59 -16.32
CA LYS A 121 6.43 9.46 -15.45
C LYS A 121 7.23 8.73 -14.37
N GLN A 122 7.58 7.46 -14.58
CA GLN A 122 8.39 6.69 -13.61
C GLN A 122 9.81 7.25 -13.38
N ASP A 123 10.28 8.18 -14.20
CA ASP A 123 11.52 8.93 -13.99
C ASP A 123 11.35 10.05 -12.92
N GLU A 124 10.12 10.44 -12.61
CA GLU A 124 9.78 11.37 -11.53
C GLU A 124 9.54 10.64 -10.20
N ASP A 125 9.94 11.22 -9.06
CA ASP A 125 9.60 10.65 -7.75
C ASP A 125 8.09 10.67 -7.50
N LEU A 126 7.51 9.50 -7.19
CA LEU A 126 6.08 9.33 -6.96
C LEU A 126 5.52 10.25 -5.85
N HIS A 127 6.29 10.50 -4.78
CA HIS A 127 5.83 11.37 -3.70
C HIS A 127 5.75 12.83 -4.17
N LYS A 128 6.73 13.28 -4.97
CA LYS A 128 6.65 14.59 -5.63
C LYS A 128 5.43 14.68 -6.55
N PHE A 129 5.28 13.73 -7.47
CA PHE A 129 4.19 13.75 -8.45
C PHE A 129 2.80 13.76 -7.78
N ILE A 130 2.55 12.84 -6.84
CA ILE A 130 1.24 12.69 -6.19
C ILE A 130 1.05 13.70 -5.05
N CYS A 131 1.96 13.75 -4.08
CA CYS A 131 1.70 14.46 -2.82
C CYS A 131 1.98 15.97 -2.89
N ILE A 132 2.94 16.39 -3.72
CA ILE A 132 3.35 17.79 -3.83
C ILE A 132 2.65 18.45 -5.02
N ASP A 133 2.71 17.86 -6.20
CA ASP A 133 2.25 18.54 -7.41
C ASP A 133 0.76 18.32 -7.67
N THR A 134 0.29 17.07 -7.54
CA THR A 134 -1.13 16.71 -7.77
C THR A 134 -2.02 17.14 -6.61
N LEU A 135 -1.79 16.61 -5.40
CA LEU A 135 -2.65 16.88 -4.24
C LEU A 135 -2.30 18.19 -3.52
N LYS A 136 -1.08 18.70 -3.66
CA LYS A 136 -0.58 19.89 -2.94
C LYS A 136 -0.73 19.79 -1.42
N ASN A 137 -0.71 18.57 -0.91
CA ASN A 137 -0.85 18.28 0.51
C ASN A 137 0.51 18.33 1.22
N CYS A 138 1.59 18.05 0.51
CA CYS A 138 2.95 18.08 1.04
C CYS A 138 3.77 19.24 0.45
N CYS A 139 4.81 19.64 1.17
CA CYS A 139 5.76 20.65 0.71
C CYS A 139 7.02 20.01 0.09
N ALA A 140 7.68 20.75 -0.80
CA ALA A 140 9.02 20.44 -1.27
C ALA A 140 10.04 20.43 -0.12
N GLU A 141 11.24 19.90 -0.40
CA GLU A 141 12.32 19.87 0.59
C GLU A 141 12.62 21.25 1.18
N ASN A 142 13.00 21.27 2.45
CA ASN A 142 13.30 22.49 3.21
C ASN A 142 12.16 23.50 3.30
N ARG A 143 10.90 23.04 3.23
CA ARG A 143 9.70 23.83 3.48
C ARG A 143 8.74 23.12 4.44
N PHE A 144 7.95 23.89 5.20
CA PHE A 144 7.05 23.37 6.23
C PHE A 144 5.77 24.20 6.40
N GLY A 145 4.79 23.61 7.09
CA GLY A 145 3.51 24.24 7.41
C GLY A 145 2.53 24.32 6.22
N PRO A 146 1.31 24.85 6.46
CA PRO A 146 0.24 24.89 5.46
C PRO A 146 0.55 25.79 4.26
N GLU A 147 1.46 26.75 4.42
CA GLU A 147 1.89 27.67 3.36
C GLU A 147 3.26 27.30 2.75
N CYS A 148 3.82 26.14 3.10
CA CYS A 148 5.15 25.69 2.64
C CYS A 148 6.24 26.77 2.77
N LYS A 149 6.32 27.36 3.96
CA LYS A 149 7.33 28.37 4.30
C LYS A 149 8.72 27.73 4.38
N PRO A 150 9.79 28.46 4.05
CA PRO A 150 11.15 27.96 4.23
C PRO A 150 11.38 27.53 5.67
N CYS A 151 12.08 26.42 5.85
CA CYS A 151 12.43 25.91 7.16
C CYS A 151 13.22 26.94 7.99
N PRO A 152 13.03 26.98 9.33
CA PRO A 152 13.83 27.83 10.19
C PRO A 152 15.32 27.55 10.00
N GLY A 153 16.11 28.60 9.79
CA GLY A 153 17.56 28.50 9.57
C GLY A 153 17.98 28.13 8.15
N TYR A 154 17.06 27.99 7.18
CA TYR A 154 17.44 27.82 5.77
C TYR A 154 18.18 29.06 5.21
N PRO A 155 19.29 28.90 4.46
CA PRO A 155 19.88 27.64 3.97
C PRO A 155 20.89 26.95 4.90
N ASP A 156 21.55 27.65 5.82
CA ASP A 156 22.76 27.12 6.50
C ASP A 156 22.49 26.27 7.75
N ASN A 157 21.48 26.62 8.53
CA ASN A 157 21.17 26.03 9.85
C ASN A 157 19.76 25.44 9.88
N VAL A 158 19.34 24.80 8.77
CA VAL A 158 18.00 24.20 8.62
C VAL A 158 17.66 23.32 9.82
N CYS A 159 16.66 23.76 10.59
CA CYS A 159 16.22 23.12 11.83
C CYS A 159 17.39 22.72 12.74
N ASN A 160 18.36 23.61 12.95
CA ASN A 160 19.55 23.36 13.79
C ASN A 160 20.36 22.11 13.37
N LYS A 161 20.48 21.84 12.07
CA LYS A 161 21.14 20.65 11.49
C LYS A 161 20.43 19.31 11.81
N SER A 162 19.18 19.36 12.27
CA SER A 162 18.35 18.16 12.47
C SER A 162 17.82 17.58 11.15
N GLY A 163 17.90 18.34 10.06
CA GLY A 163 17.55 17.92 8.70
C GLY A 163 16.05 17.71 8.41
N LYS A 164 15.17 17.75 9.43
CA LYS A 164 13.73 17.59 9.25
C LYS A 164 12.96 18.69 9.97
N CYS A 165 12.14 19.39 9.20
CA CYS A 165 11.23 20.40 9.68
C CYS A 165 9.82 19.86 9.41
N LYS A 166 9.03 19.76 10.47
CA LYS A 166 7.68 19.19 10.43
C LYS A 166 6.67 20.29 10.67
#